data_AF-A0A1X0U5N1-F1
#
_entry.id   AF-A0A1X0U5N1-F1
#
_cell.length_a   1.000
_cell.length_b   1.000
_cell.length_c   1.000
_cell.angle_alpha   90.00
_cell.angle_beta   90.00
_cell.angle_gamma   90.00
#
_symmetry.space_group_name_H-M   'P 1'
#
loop_
_entity.id
_entity.type
_entity.pdbx_description
1 polymer ?
#
loop_
_entity_poly.entity_id
_entity_poly.type
_entity_poly.pdbx_seq_one_letter_code
_entity_poly.pdbx_strand_id
1 'polypeptide(L)'
;MVEIAHEGESLLIRTYFGDQGSWDDIVAAASKSHTQSDATEVQATLTLIDDTSFENASPAEVISLLQAPPPTYAFIADRQTFESSEMPILAIEFRNSGGSEPMPAFRVMPAVLADVENNLSIANLDFADYQNAADSDGIFRGFGSPQTTTRIVTKQRLLEAAADGNLTETILARYRSDLEKESRSEWEAKLAPDLRATHEYYASGRDNYWMFEEVLGLDETIDATRDGGSALVFGLPISYGRWGVYLDPDTLAPITALMTRMPTPEQQQASK
;
A
#
# COMPACT_ATOMS: atom_id res chain seq x y z
N MET A 1 35.03 -9.12 -13.79
CA MET A 1 34.48 -9.70 -12.54
C MET A 1 34.13 -8.52 -11.67
N VAL A 2 32.85 -8.27 -11.48
CA VAL A 2 32.36 -7.07 -10.81
C VAL A 2 32.37 -7.29 -9.31
N GLU A 3 32.80 -6.25 -8.58
CA GLU A 3 32.85 -6.23 -7.12
C GLU A 3 31.45 -6.47 -6.55
N ILE A 4 31.35 -7.42 -5.61
CA ILE A 4 30.09 -7.80 -4.96
C ILE A 4 29.77 -6.76 -3.87
N ALA A 5 28.48 -6.58 -3.58
CA ALA A 5 28.03 -5.93 -2.36
C ALA A 5 28.83 -6.37 -1.14
N HIS A 6 29.19 -5.40 -0.30
CA HIS A 6 29.66 -5.72 1.04
C HIS A 6 28.53 -6.39 1.82
N GLU A 7 28.87 -7.21 2.82
CA GLU A 7 27.89 -7.93 3.64
C GLU A 7 26.89 -6.94 4.25
N GLY A 8 25.62 -7.02 3.83
CA GLY A 8 24.54 -6.11 4.25
C GLY A 8 24.14 -5.02 3.25
N GLU A 9 24.77 -4.91 2.08
CA GLU A 9 24.38 -3.94 1.04
C GLU A 9 23.52 -4.59 -0.07
N SER A 10 22.55 -3.83 -0.58
CA SER A 10 21.71 -4.22 -1.72
C SER A 10 22.32 -3.71 -3.04
N LEU A 11 22.11 -4.41 -4.16
CA LEU A 11 22.65 -3.99 -5.46
C LEU A 11 21.73 -3.01 -6.19
N LEU A 12 22.27 -1.93 -6.76
CA LEU A 12 21.62 -1.12 -7.80
C LEU A 12 22.41 -1.24 -9.11
N ILE A 13 21.84 -1.94 -10.08
CA ILE A 13 22.50 -2.37 -11.31
C ILE A 13 22.01 -1.54 -12.50
N ARG A 14 22.93 -0.89 -13.20
CA ARG A 14 22.64 -0.19 -14.45
C ARG A 14 22.61 -1.18 -15.61
N THR A 15 21.47 -1.32 -16.26
CA THR A 15 21.32 -2.15 -17.48
C THR A 15 21.07 -1.32 -18.72
N TYR A 16 20.75 -0.03 -18.57
CA TYR A 16 20.63 0.91 -19.68
C TYR A 16 21.68 2.03 -19.59
N PHE A 17 22.51 2.12 -20.62
CA PHE A 17 23.62 3.07 -20.71
C PHE A 17 23.20 4.31 -21.51
N GLY A 18 22.16 4.99 -21.02
CA GLY A 18 21.78 6.34 -21.49
C GLY A 18 22.81 7.40 -21.09
N ASP A 19 22.40 8.68 -21.07
CA ASP A 19 23.28 9.77 -20.62
C ASP A 19 23.78 9.58 -19.18
N GLN A 20 25.03 9.95 -18.93
CA GLN A 20 25.65 9.82 -17.61
C GLN A 20 24.99 10.71 -16.56
N GLY A 21 24.54 11.91 -16.93
CA GLY A 21 23.87 12.82 -15.99
C GLY A 21 22.56 12.22 -15.47
N SER A 22 21.79 11.54 -16.32
CA SER A 22 20.58 10.81 -15.89
C SER A 22 20.91 9.68 -14.91
N TRP A 23 22.02 8.97 -15.11
CA TRP A 23 22.46 7.96 -14.15
C TRP A 23 22.82 8.57 -12.79
N ASP A 24 23.57 9.68 -12.80
CA ASP A 24 23.94 10.38 -11.57
C ASP A 24 22.69 10.89 -10.82
N ASP A 25 21.68 11.38 -11.53
CA ASP A 25 20.39 11.81 -10.95
C ASP A 25 19.62 10.63 -10.33
N ILE A 26 19.57 9.47 -11.00
CA ILE A 26 18.94 8.25 -10.48
C ILE A 26 19.65 7.80 -9.20
N VAL A 27 20.98 7.74 -9.20
CA VAL A 27 21.80 7.35 -8.04
C VAL A 27 21.58 8.31 -6.87
N ALA A 28 21.56 9.62 -7.14
CA ALA A 28 21.30 10.63 -6.13
C ALA A 28 19.89 10.52 -5.54
N ALA A 29 18.88 10.23 -6.36
CA ALA A 29 17.51 10.03 -5.90
C ALA A 29 17.35 8.74 -5.08
N ALA A 30 17.96 7.63 -5.53
CA ALA A 30 17.91 6.33 -4.87
C ALA A 30 18.64 6.29 -3.53
N SER A 31 19.77 7.02 -3.44
CA SER A 31 20.62 7.07 -2.25
C SER A 31 20.22 8.17 -1.27
N LYS A 32 19.17 8.94 -1.54
CA LYS A 32 18.78 10.06 -0.68
C LYS A 32 18.25 9.55 0.66
N SER A 33 18.65 10.20 1.76
CA SER A 33 18.05 9.94 3.08
C SER A 33 16.65 10.54 3.16
N HIS A 34 15.74 9.82 3.80
CA HIS A 34 14.35 10.20 4.01
C HIS A 34 14.02 10.19 5.50
N THR A 35 13.26 11.17 5.95
CA THR A 35 12.75 11.21 7.33
C THR A 35 11.37 10.56 7.37
N GLN A 36 11.23 9.51 8.17
CA GLN A 36 9.94 8.86 8.43
C GLN A 36 9.05 9.71 9.34
N SER A 37 7.78 9.32 9.49
CA SER A 37 6.79 10.04 10.30
C SER A 37 7.14 10.14 11.79
N ASP A 38 7.96 9.22 12.29
CA ASP A 38 8.47 9.20 13.66
C ASP A 38 9.79 10.00 13.84
N ALA A 39 10.19 10.75 12.80
CA ALA A 39 11.45 11.49 12.69
C ALA A 39 12.72 10.63 12.56
N THR A 40 12.60 9.33 12.31
CA THR A 40 13.74 8.46 12.01
C THR A 40 14.26 8.76 10.60
N GLU A 41 15.57 9.02 10.46
CA GLU A 41 16.22 9.08 9.14
C GLU A 41 16.52 7.67 8.64
N VAL A 42 16.10 7.38 7.41
CA VAL A 42 16.37 6.12 6.71
C VAL A 42 17.01 6.39 5.37
N GLN A 43 17.84 5.46 4.92
CA GLN A 43 18.53 5.50 3.63
C GLN A 43 18.64 4.07 3.11
N ALA A 44 18.65 3.90 1.78
CA ALA A 44 18.98 2.62 1.17
C ALA A 44 20.50 2.42 1.23
N THR A 45 20.93 1.22 1.61
CA THR A 45 22.36 0.86 1.59
C THR A 45 22.66 0.14 0.27
N LEU A 46 23.25 0.86 -0.70
CA LEU A 46 23.36 0.40 -2.09
C LEU A 46 24.82 0.27 -2.57
N THR A 47 25.15 -0.87 -3.17
CA THR A 47 26.33 -1.03 -4.02
C THR A 47 25.95 -0.76 -5.47
N LEU A 48 26.60 0.21 -6.11
CA LEU A 48 26.32 0.61 -7.49
C LEU A 48 27.08 -0.28 -8.48
N ILE A 49 26.37 -0.87 -9.44
CA ILE A 49 26.95 -1.68 -10.50
C ILE A 49 26.78 -0.95 -11.84
N ASP A 50 27.83 -0.26 -12.29
CA ASP A 50 27.92 0.47 -13.56
C ASP A 50 28.94 -0.23 -14.48
N ASP A 51 28.59 -1.44 -14.95
CA ASP A 51 29.44 -2.26 -15.83
C ASP A 51 28.68 -2.61 -17.11
N THR A 52 29.24 -2.25 -18.27
CA THR A 52 28.66 -2.46 -19.60
C THR A 52 28.35 -3.92 -19.94
N SER A 53 28.89 -4.89 -19.22
CA SER A 53 28.49 -6.31 -19.35
C SER A 53 27.03 -6.57 -18.98
N PHE A 54 26.39 -5.67 -18.23
CA PHE A 54 24.96 -5.69 -17.92
C PHE A 54 24.09 -4.94 -18.95
N GLU A 55 24.68 -4.37 -20.01
CA GLU A 55 23.94 -3.59 -21.00
C GLU A 55 22.84 -4.44 -21.68
N ASN A 56 21.60 -3.94 -21.60
CA ASN A 56 20.37 -4.60 -22.06
C ASN A 56 20.10 -5.98 -21.45
N ALA A 57 20.77 -6.35 -20.35
CA ALA A 57 20.53 -7.61 -19.67
C ALA A 57 19.10 -7.66 -19.12
N SER A 58 18.35 -8.70 -19.49
CA SER A 58 17.10 -9.05 -18.85
C SER A 58 17.33 -9.47 -17.39
N PRO A 59 16.30 -9.44 -16.52
CA PRO A 59 16.43 -9.92 -15.15
C PRO A 59 17.10 -11.30 -15.02
N ALA A 60 16.78 -12.24 -15.93
CA ALA A 60 17.36 -13.58 -15.93
C ALA A 60 18.82 -13.63 -16.40
N GLU A 61 19.25 -12.68 -17.23
CA GLU A 61 20.65 -12.53 -17.61
C GLU A 61 21.45 -11.85 -16.49
N VAL A 62 20.86 -10.88 -15.78
CA VAL A 62 21.48 -10.22 -14.63
C VAL A 62 21.90 -11.24 -13.58
N ILE A 63 21.02 -12.17 -13.17
CA ILE A 63 21.39 -13.20 -12.19
C ILE A 63 22.54 -14.09 -12.68
N SER A 64 22.62 -14.35 -13.99
CA SER A 64 23.67 -15.18 -14.59
C SER A 64 25.03 -14.48 -14.66
N LEU A 65 25.03 -13.14 -14.66
CA LEU A 65 26.24 -12.31 -14.66
C LEU A 65 26.79 -12.05 -13.25
N LEU A 66 25.95 -12.16 -12.21
CA LEU A 66 26.35 -12.04 -10.82
C LEU A 66 27.16 -13.27 -10.36
N GLN A 67 28.17 -13.05 -9.52
CA GLN A 67 28.94 -14.15 -8.93
C GLN A 67 28.09 -14.93 -7.91
N ALA A 68 28.31 -16.25 -7.82
CA ALA A 68 27.61 -17.09 -6.86
C ALA A 68 28.19 -16.96 -5.43
N PRO A 69 27.35 -17.01 -4.38
CA PRO A 69 25.89 -17.03 -4.46
C PRO A 69 25.31 -15.65 -4.81
N PRO A 70 24.31 -15.57 -5.70
CA PRO A 70 23.63 -14.30 -5.97
C PRO A 70 22.89 -13.82 -4.72
N PRO A 71 22.65 -12.50 -4.61
CA PRO A 71 21.82 -11.97 -3.53
C PRO A 71 20.38 -12.50 -3.61
N THR A 72 19.59 -12.26 -2.57
CA THR A 72 18.17 -12.63 -2.50
C THR A 72 17.32 -11.82 -3.49
N TYR A 73 17.71 -10.57 -3.75
CA TYR A 73 17.06 -9.61 -4.64
C TYR A 73 18.08 -8.60 -5.17
N ALA A 74 17.72 -7.83 -6.18
CA ALA A 74 18.47 -6.67 -6.64
C ALA A 74 17.55 -5.58 -7.20
N PHE A 75 18.09 -4.36 -7.31
CA PHE A 75 17.45 -3.24 -7.98
C PHE A 75 18.12 -3.00 -9.34
N ILE A 76 17.33 -2.69 -10.36
CA ILE A 76 17.79 -2.46 -11.73
C ILE A 76 17.32 -1.09 -12.19
N ALA A 77 18.27 -0.28 -12.68
CA ALA A 77 18.01 0.91 -13.48
C ALA A 77 18.04 0.53 -14.96
N ASP A 78 16.86 0.25 -15.50
CA ASP A 78 16.66 -0.14 -16.90
C ASP A 78 16.20 1.05 -17.76
N ARG A 79 15.90 0.80 -19.03
CA ARG A 79 15.46 1.87 -19.94
C ARG A 79 14.26 2.65 -19.41
N GLN A 80 13.28 1.98 -18.80
CA GLN A 80 12.11 2.66 -18.26
C GLN A 80 12.45 3.57 -17.06
N THR A 81 13.44 3.19 -16.25
CA THR A 81 13.98 4.07 -15.20
C THR A 81 14.55 5.36 -15.80
N PHE A 82 15.26 5.29 -16.93
CA PHE A 82 15.86 6.47 -17.57
C PHE A 82 14.85 7.32 -18.37
N GLU A 83 13.85 6.69 -18.99
CA GLU A 83 12.90 7.39 -19.88
C GLU A 83 11.71 8.00 -19.14
N SER A 84 11.42 7.55 -17.91
CA SER A 84 10.32 8.08 -17.10
C SER A 84 10.79 9.25 -16.24
N SER A 85 9.97 10.32 -16.19
CA SER A 85 10.19 11.45 -15.28
C SER A 85 10.13 11.08 -13.80
N GLU A 86 9.51 9.95 -13.47
CA GLU A 86 9.45 9.46 -12.09
C GLU A 86 10.67 8.58 -11.74
N MET A 87 11.46 8.13 -12.71
CA MET A 87 12.61 7.24 -12.48
C MET A 87 12.29 5.95 -11.69
N PRO A 88 11.24 5.19 -12.03
CA PRO A 88 10.88 3.99 -11.29
C PRO A 88 11.94 2.89 -11.48
N ILE A 89 12.54 2.45 -10.38
CA ILE A 89 13.59 1.43 -10.32
C ILE A 89 12.93 0.06 -10.25
N LEU A 90 13.43 -0.92 -11.00
CA LEU A 90 12.88 -2.28 -10.99
C LEU A 90 13.50 -3.09 -9.86
N ALA A 91 12.70 -3.55 -8.89
CA ALA A 91 13.12 -4.54 -7.91
C ALA A 91 12.83 -5.95 -8.45
N ILE A 92 13.78 -6.87 -8.30
CA ILE A 92 13.63 -8.28 -8.72
C ILE A 92 14.07 -9.25 -7.63
N GLU A 93 13.35 -10.35 -7.49
CA GLU A 93 13.65 -11.42 -6.52
C GLU A 93 14.35 -12.61 -7.19
N PHE A 94 15.41 -13.12 -6.56
CA PHE A 94 16.20 -14.25 -7.04
C PHE A 94 15.98 -15.55 -6.25
N ARG A 95 15.29 -15.52 -5.10
CA ARG A 95 15.12 -16.66 -4.15
C ARG A 95 14.61 -17.95 -4.79
N ASN A 96 13.80 -17.84 -5.85
CA ASN A 96 13.15 -18.97 -6.52
C ASN A 96 13.46 -19.06 -8.03
N SER A 97 14.58 -18.50 -8.48
CA SER A 97 15.01 -18.41 -9.89
C SER A 97 15.22 -19.76 -10.63
N GLY A 98 14.99 -20.90 -9.98
CA GLY A 98 15.12 -22.25 -10.57
C GLY A 98 13.85 -22.81 -11.22
N GLY A 99 12.73 -22.07 -11.24
CA GLY A 99 11.44 -22.49 -11.79
C GLY A 99 11.12 -21.96 -13.20
N SER A 100 10.01 -22.42 -13.79
CA SER A 100 9.46 -21.90 -15.06
C SER A 100 8.58 -20.65 -14.89
N GLU A 101 8.30 -20.26 -13.65
CA GLU A 101 7.55 -19.05 -13.33
C GLU A 101 8.40 -17.79 -13.55
N PRO A 102 7.81 -16.68 -14.02
CA PRO A 102 8.52 -15.41 -14.11
C PRO A 102 9.00 -14.97 -12.72
N MET A 103 10.20 -14.39 -12.66
CA MET A 103 10.75 -13.90 -11.40
C MET A 103 9.87 -12.78 -10.82
N PRO A 104 9.53 -12.82 -9.52
CA PRO A 104 8.78 -11.75 -8.87
C PRO A 104 9.50 -10.42 -9.05
N ALA A 105 8.75 -9.41 -9.49
CA ALA A 105 9.28 -8.09 -9.77
C ALA A 105 8.20 -7.02 -9.56
N PHE A 106 8.62 -5.83 -9.15
CA PHE A 106 7.79 -4.63 -9.12
C PHE A 106 8.66 -3.39 -9.33
N ARG A 107 8.05 -2.27 -9.69
CA ARG A 107 8.77 -1.01 -9.76
C ARG A 107 8.61 -0.22 -8.48
N VAL A 108 9.65 0.48 -8.06
CA VAL A 108 9.67 1.29 -6.84
C VAL A 108 10.12 2.70 -7.16
N MET A 109 9.48 3.67 -6.53
CA MET A 109 9.84 5.07 -6.64
C MET A 109 11.09 5.37 -5.81
N PRO A 110 12.10 6.13 -6.32
CA PRO A 110 13.32 6.38 -5.56
C PRO A 110 13.05 6.98 -4.17
N ALA A 111 12.01 7.81 -4.05
CA ALA A 111 11.62 8.43 -2.79
C ALA A 111 11.18 7.47 -1.67
N VAL A 112 10.88 6.20 -2.00
CA VAL A 112 10.52 5.16 -1.03
C VAL A 112 11.42 3.93 -1.12
N LEU A 113 12.49 3.99 -1.92
CA LEU A 113 13.41 2.88 -2.13
C LEU A 113 14.07 2.45 -0.81
N ALA A 114 14.44 3.40 0.06
CA ALA A 114 15.02 3.13 1.36
C ALA A 114 14.12 2.27 2.25
N ASP A 115 12.80 2.46 2.20
CA ASP A 115 11.86 1.63 2.97
C ASP A 115 11.82 0.20 2.43
N VAL A 116 11.71 0.05 1.10
CA VAL A 116 11.72 -1.25 0.43
C VAL A 116 13.01 -2.01 0.73
N GLU A 117 14.16 -1.38 0.53
CA GLU A 117 15.47 -1.97 0.73
C GLU A 117 15.68 -2.45 2.17
N ASN A 118 15.37 -1.60 3.16
CA ASN A 118 15.53 -1.94 4.57
C ASN A 118 14.61 -3.08 5.04
N ASN A 119 13.38 -3.14 4.53
CA ASN A 119 12.45 -4.23 4.87
C ASN A 119 12.86 -5.56 4.22
N LEU A 120 13.29 -5.53 2.95
CA LEU A 120 13.74 -6.73 2.24
C LEU A 120 15.06 -7.27 2.83
N SER A 121 15.99 -6.40 3.24
CA SER A 121 17.29 -6.81 3.78
C SER A 121 17.18 -7.55 5.11
N ILE A 122 16.18 -7.21 5.94
CA ILE A 122 15.88 -7.88 7.20
C ILE A 122 14.74 -8.91 7.09
N ALA A 123 14.20 -9.12 5.88
CA ALA A 123 13.08 -9.99 5.58
C ALA A 123 11.82 -9.72 6.44
N ASN A 124 11.51 -8.44 6.68
CA ASN A 124 10.29 -8.02 7.39
C ASN A 124 9.04 -8.04 6.48
N LEU A 125 9.21 -7.72 5.19
CA LEU A 125 8.18 -7.79 4.15
C LEU A 125 8.73 -8.54 2.93
N ASP A 126 7.84 -9.02 2.06
CA ASP A 126 8.21 -9.73 0.84
C ASP A 126 7.79 -9.00 -0.45
N PHE A 127 8.14 -9.58 -1.60
CA PHE A 127 7.80 -9.01 -2.91
C PHE A 127 6.29 -8.96 -3.18
N ALA A 128 5.51 -9.91 -2.65
CA ALA A 128 4.07 -9.94 -2.85
C ALA A 128 3.40 -8.78 -2.10
N ASP A 129 3.87 -8.45 -0.89
CA ASP A 129 3.39 -7.28 -0.15
C ASP A 129 3.52 -5.98 -0.97
N TYR A 130 4.68 -5.77 -1.61
CA TYR A 130 4.94 -4.59 -2.43
C TYR A 130 4.20 -4.61 -3.76
N GLN A 131 4.09 -5.77 -4.42
CA GLN A 131 3.30 -5.91 -5.65
C GLN A 131 1.82 -5.59 -5.41
N ASN A 132 1.27 -6.09 -4.30
CA ASN A 132 -0.11 -5.83 -3.90
C ASN A 132 -0.36 -4.36 -3.51
N ALA A 133 0.68 -3.67 -3.04
CA ALA A 133 0.62 -2.25 -2.67
C ALA A 133 1.04 -1.29 -3.79
N ALA A 134 1.50 -1.81 -4.94
CA ALA A 134 1.85 -0.99 -6.09
C ALA A 134 0.60 -0.37 -6.73
N ASP A 135 0.77 0.79 -7.36
CA ASP A 135 -0.31 1.44 -8.09
C ASP A 135 -0.70 0.62 -9.33
N SER A 136 -1.80 1.00 -10.00
CA SER A 136 -2.32 0.29 -11.19
C SER A 136 -1.33 0.21 -12.37
N ASP A 137 -0.29 1.03 -12.36
CA ASP A 137 0.82 1.02 -13.33
C ASP A 137 1.99 0.10 -12.92
N GLY A 138 1.86 -0.60 -11.80
CA GLY A 138 2.86 -1.52 -11.25
C GLY A 138 4.00 -0.82 -10.49
N ILE A 139 3.85 0.46 -10.16
CA ILE A 139 4.87 1.25 -9.44
C ILE A 139 4.43 1.43 -7.97
N PHE A 140 5.25 0.95 -7.05
CA PHE A 140 5.15 1.21 -5.63
C PHE A 140 5.65 2.60 -5.29
N ARG A 141 4.75 3.47 -4.82
CA ARG A 141 5.04 4.84 -4.38
C ARG A 141 5.05 4.99 -2.85
N GLY A 142 4.90 3.90 -2.11
CA GLY A 142 4.83 3.86 -0.64
C GLY A 142 3.51 3.27 -0.15
N PHE A 143 3.50 2.65 1.04
CA PHE A 143 2.27 2.17 1.66
C PHE A 143 1.35 3.37 1.97
N GLY A 144 0.26 3.48 1.22
CA GLY A 144 -0.67 4.61 1.34
C GLY A 144 -0.26 5.89 0.60
N SER A 145 0.74 5.85 -0.29
CA SER A 145 1.01 6.90 -1.29
C SER A 145 0.07 6.77 -2.49
N PRO A 146 -0.21 7.85 -3.25
CA PRO A 146 -1.55 8.08 -3.75
C PRO A 146 -1.88 7.43 -5.11
N GLN A 147 -2.84 6.52 -5.07
CA GLN A 147 -4.21 6.92 -5.44
C GLN A 147 -5.07 7.17 -4.20
N THR A 148 -4.71 8.17 -3.40
CA THR A 148 -5.67 8.75 -2.46
C THR A 148 -6.15 10.04 -3.10
N THR A 149 -7.07 9.95 -4.06
CA THR A 149 -7.95 11.11 -4.30
C THR A 149 -8.72 11.30 -3.01
N THR A 150 -8.22 12.18 -2.15
CA THR A 150 -8.88 12.53 -0.90
C THR A 150 -9.87 13.63 -1.19
N ARG A 151 -11.08 13.48 -0.68
CA ARG A 151 -12.13 14.48 -0.75
C ARG A 151 -12.55 14.83 0.67
N ILE A 152 -12.57 16.12 0.97
CA ILE A 152 -13.19 16.59 2.22
C ILE A 152 -14.70 16.40 2.10
N VAL A 153 -15.27 15.63 3.03
CA VAL A 153 -16.71 15.43 3.19
C VAL A 153 -17.17 16.10 4.47
N THR A 154 -18.27 16.85 4.40
CA THR A 154 -18.80 17.58 5.55
C THR A 154 -19.95 16.82 6.20
N LYS A 155 -20.09 16.96 7.52
CA LYS A 155 -21.18 16.36 8.31
C LYS A 155 -22.54 16.68 7.71
N GLN A 156 -22.73 17.94 7.31
CA GLN A 156 -23.98 18.37 6.69
C GLN A 156 -24.28 17.54 5.43
N ARG A 157 -23.32 17.40 4.52
CA ARG A 157 -23.52 16.66 3.27
C ARG A 157 -23.70 15.17 3.50
N LEU A 158 -23.00 14.59 4.48
CA LEU A 158 -23.19 13.20 4.90
C LEU A 158 -24.60 12.97 5.47
N LEU A 159 -25.12 13.87 6.30
CA LEU A 159 -26.47 13.77 6.86
C LEU A 159 -27.56 13.98 5.81
N GLU A 160 -27.34 14.85 4.82
CA GLU A 160 -28.24 15.05 3.68
C GLU A 160 -28.31 13.78 2.83
N ALA A 161 -27.16 13.21 2.45
CA ALA A 161 -27.07 12.06 1.55
C ALA A 161 -27.38 10.71 2.21
N ALA A 162 -27.31 10.61 3.55
CA ALA A 162 -27.49 9.34 4.27
C ALA A 162 -28.82 8.63 3.97
N ALA A 163 -29.88 9.39 3.68
CA ALA A 163 -31.20 8.82 3.39
C ALA A 163 -31.33 8.23 1.98
N ASP A 164 -30.42 8.60 1.07
CA ASP A 164 -30.44 8.17 -0.33
C ASP A 164 -29.59 6.89 -0.57
N GLY A 165 -28.94 6.38 0.49
CA GLY A 165 -28.09 5.19 0.43
C GLY A 165 -28.83 3.86 0.63
N ASN A 166 -28.06 2.76 0.56
CA ASN A 166 -28.57 1.39 0.65
C ASN A 166 -28.47 0.79 2.08
N LEU A 167 -28.30 1.63 3.10
CA LEU A 167 -28.19 1.16 4.48
C LEU A 167 -29.53 0.62 4.98
N THR A 168 -29.48 -0.49 5.74
CA THR A 168 -30.65 -0.97 6.46
C THR A 168 -31.11 0.07 7.50
N GLU A 169 -32.39 0.07 7.86
CA GLU A 169 -32.95 1.05 8.81
C GLU A 169 -32.16 1.13 10.13
N THR A 170 -31.69 -0.02 10.63
CA THR A 170 -30.90 -0.09 11.86
C THR A 170 -29.51 0.54 11.68
N ILE A 171 -28.81 0.23 10.59
CA ILE A 171 -27.48 0.79 10.31
C ILE A 171 -27.59 2.30 10.10
N LEU A 172 -28.55 2.74 9.30
CA LEU A 172 -28.80 4.15 9.02
C LEU A 172 -29.08 4.94 10.30
N ALA A 173 -30.00 4.45 11.14
CA ALA A 173 -30.36 5.14 12.38
C ALA A 173 -29.16 5.29 13.32
N ARG A 174 -28.34 4.25 13.50
CA ARG A 174 -27.15 4.32 14.36
C ARG A 174 -26.05 5.20 13.79
N TYR A 175 -25.75 5.06 12.50
CA TYR A 175 -24.76 5.89 11.82
C TYR A 175 -25.11 7.38 11.94
N ARG A 176 -26.36 7.76 11.65
CA ARG A 176 -26.82 9.15 11.79
C ARG A 176 -26.70 9.66 13.22
N SER A 177 -27.19 8.90 14.19
CA SER A 177 -27.09 9.27 15.61
C SER A 177 -25.64 9.52 16.04
N ASP A 178 -24.71 8.64 15.64
CA ASP A 178 -23.30 8.80 16.03
C ASP A 178 -22.62 9.96 15.27
N LEU A 179 -22.96 10.15 14.00
CA LEU A 179 -22.46 11.27 13.20
C LEU A 179 -22.94 12.63 13.75
N GLU A 180 -24.18 12.70 14.24
CA GLU A 180 -24.76 13.90 14.86
C GLU A 180 -24.09 14.24 16.20
N LYS A 181 -23.69 13.23 17.00
CA LYS A 181 -23.00 13.41 18.28
C LYS A 181 -21.57 13.89 18.15
N GLU A 182 -20.91 13.58 17.03
CA GLU A 182 -19.51 13.94 16.83
C GLU A 182 -19.34 15.47 16.85
N SER A 183 -18.27 15.96 17.44
CA SER A 183 -17.97 17.40 17.47
C SER A 183 -17.36 17.89 16.15
N ARG A 184 -16.53 17.05 15.53
CA ARG A 184 -15.90 17.31 14.23
C ARG A 184 -16.96 17.48 13.13
N SER A 185 -16.74 18.39 12.19
CA SER A 185 -17.69 18.70 11.10
C SER A 185 -17.24 18.24 9.72
N GLU A 186 -16.01 17.77 9.56
CA GLU A 186 -15.43 17.43 8.26
C GLU A 186 -14.44 16.26 8.37
N TRP A 187 -14.42 15.37 7.38
CA TRP A 187 -13.49 14.25 7.31
C TRP A 187 -12.81 14.21 5.96
N GLU A 188 -11.59 13.69 5.97
CA GLU A 188 -10.91 13.28 4.75
C GLU A 188 -11.41 11.88 4.36
N ALA A 189 -12.09 11.78 3.22
CA ALA A 189 -12.51 10.52 2.64
C ALA A 189 -11.57 10.13 1.51
N LYS A 190 -11.11 8.88 1.51
CA LYS A 190 -10.16 8.32 0.55
C LYS A 190 -10.90 7.62 -0.57
N LEU A 191 -10.58 7.92 -1.83
CA LEU A 191 -11.12 7.14 -2.95
C LEU A 191 -10.51 5.74 -2.95
N ALA A 192 -11.35 4.72 -2.79
CA ALA A 192 -11.07 3.35 -3.15
C ALA A 192 -11.55 3.15 -4.61
N PRO A 193 -10.66 2.89 -5.58
CA PRO A 193 -11.06 2.77 -6.99
C PRO A 193 -11.85 1.48 -7.28
N ASP A 194 -11.66 0.44 -6.46
CA ASP A 194 -12.41 -0.81 -6.55
C ASP A 194 -12.61 -1.44 -5.16
N LEU A 195 -13.85 -1.80 -4.84
CA LEU A 195 -14.23 -2.42 -3.59
C LEU A 195 -14.03 -3.94 -3.53
N ARG A 196 -13.61 -4.62 -4.61
CA ARG A 196 -13.37 -6.08 -4.59
C ARG A 196 -12.31 -6.51 -3.56
N ALA A 197 -11.24 -5.74 -3.41
CA ALA A 197 -10.25 -6.01 -2.35
C ALA A 197 -10.85 -5.85 -0.93
N THR A 198 -11.78 -4.90 -0.76
CA THR A 198 -12.52 -4.73 0.50
C THR A 198 -13.45 -5.91 0.77
N HIS A 199 -14.13 -6.42 -0.27
CA HIS A 199 -14.94 -7.62 -0.19
C HIS A 199 -14.12 -8.82 0.28
N GLU A 200 -13.01 -9.11 -0.41
CA GLU A 200 -12.13 -10.22 -0.10
C GLU A 200 -11.59 -10.14 1.33
N TYR A 201 -11.20 -8.94 1.78
CA TYR A 201 -10.73 -8.70 3.15
C TYR A 201 -11.78 -9.06 4.21
N TYR A 202 -13.01 -8.57 4.06
CA TYR A 202 -14.06 -8.83 5.06
C TYR A 202 -14.62 -10.26 4.96
N ALA A 203 -14.71 -10.82 3.76
CA ALA A 203 -15.18 -12.18 3.55
C ALA A 203 -14.19 -13.21 4.13
N SER A 204 -12.89 -13.03 3.88
CA SER A 204 -11.84 -13.91 4.42
C SER A 204 -11.64 -13.72 5.92
N GLY A 205 -11.82 -12.48 6.43
CA GLY A 205 -11.66 -12.14 7.83
C GLY A 205 -12.93 -12.20 8.68
N ARG A 206 -14.04 -12.76 8.18
CA ARG A 206 -15.36 -12.73 8.84
C ARG A 206 -15.34 -13.18 10.30
N ASP A 207 -14.55 -14.21 10.62
CA ASP A 207 -14.48 -14.78 11.96
C ASP A 207 -13.49 -14.03 12.89
N ASN A 208 -12.74 -13.06 12.37
CA ASN A 208 -11.74 -12.31 13.14
C ASN A 208 -12.32 -11.20 14.02
N TYR A 209 -13.65 -11.07 14.06
CA TYR A 209 -14.35 -10.03 14.82
C TYR A 209 -14.75 -10.47 16.23
N TRP A 210 -14.28 -11.63 16.70
CA TRP A 210 -14.62 -12.21 18.01
C TRP A 210 -14.26 -11.32 19.21
N MET A 211 -13.33 -10.38 19.06
CA MET A 211 -12.88 -9.49 20.14
C MET A 211 -13.79 -8.26 20.36
N PHE A 212 -14.71 -7.98 19.42
CA PHE A 212 -15.63 -6.86 19.52
C PHE A 212 -16.88 -7.25 20.30
N GLU A 213 -17.37 -6.34 21.13
CA GLU A 213 -18.65 -6.49 21.83
C GLU A 213 -19.82 -6.41 20.84
N GLU A 214 -19.73 -5.48 19.89
CA GLU A 214 -20.76 -5.27 18.87
C GLU A 214 -20.11 -5.07 17.51
N VAL A 215 -20.65 -5.79 16.53
CA VAL A 215 -20.33 -5.64 15.11
C VAL A 215 -21.66 -5.45 14.39
N LEU A 216 -21.78 -4.38 13.62
CA LEU A 216 -23.00 -4.04 12.90
C LEU A 216 -22.65 -3.69 11.45
N GLY A 217 -23.31 -4.33 10.48
CA GLY A 217 -23.10 -4.05 9.06
C GLY A 217 -22.01 -4.89 8.38
N LEU A 218 -21.49 -5.95 9.02
CA LEU A 218 -20.42 -6.78 8.43
C LEU A 218 -20.90 -7.54 7.20
N ASP A 219 -22.01 -8.27 7.33
CA ASP A 219 -22.58 -9.04 6.22
C ASP A 219 -23.06 -8.11 5.10
N GLU A 220 -23.70 -6.99 5.44
CA GLU A 220 -24.10 -5.96 4.48
C GLU A 220 -22.89 -5.35 3.74
N THR A 221 -21.77 -5.16 4.43
CA THR A 221 -20.53 -4.67 3.82
C THR A 221 -19.90 -5.70 2.89
N ILE A 222 -19.87 -6.97 3.29
CA ILE A 222 -19.41 -8.06 2.42
C ILE A 222 -20.28 -8.13 1.16
N ASP A 223 -21.60 -8.07 1.31
CA ASP A 223 -22.52 -8.14 0.17
C ASP A 223 -22.40 -6.93 -0.76
N ALA A 224 -22.38 -5.71 -0.22
CA ALA A 224 -22.36 -4.47 -0.99
C ALA A 224 -21.05 -4.23 -1.76
N THR A 225 -19.95 -4.86 -1.34
CA THR A 225 -18.62 -4.70 -1.95
C THR A 225 -18.30 -5.78 -2.99
N ARG A 226 -19.12 -6.84 -3.08
CA ARG A 226 -18.89 -8.03 -3.90
C ARG A 226 -18.60 -7.73 -5.37
N ASP A 227 -19.39 -6.84 -5.96
CA ASP A 227 -19.34 -6.54 -7.39
C ASP A 227 -18.27 -5.49 -7.74
N GLY A 228 -17.55 -4.97 -6.73
CA GLY A 228 -16.54 -3.93 -6.89
C GLY A 228 -17.12 -2.53 -7.05
N GLY A 229 -16.47 -1.72 -7.90
CA GLY A 229 -16.80 -0.32 -8.09
C GLY A 229 -16.08 0.59 -7.10
N SER A 230 -16.07 1.90 -7.38
CA SER A 230 -15.34 2.87 -6.58
C SER A 230 -16.17 3.44 -5.43
N ALA A 231 -15.53 3.80 -4.32
CA ALA A 231 -16.17 4.49 -3.20
C ALA A 231 -15.24 5.51 -2.53
N LEU A 232 -15.81 6.55 -1.93
CA LEU A 232 -15.11 7.37 -0.96
C LEU A 232 -15.25 6.73 0.42
N VAL A 233 -14.12 6.44 1.07
CA VAL A 233 -14.05 5.70 2.33
C VAL A 233 -13.52 6.60 3.42
N PHE A 234 -14.25 6.70 4.54
CA PHE A 234 -13.75 7.40 5.72
C PHE A 234 -14.10 6.67 7.01
N GLY A 235 -13.34 6.98 8.07
CA GLY A 235 -13.58 6.49 9.41
C GLY A 235 -14.28 7.54 10.27
N LEU A 236 -15.38 7.16 10.92
CA LEU A 236 -16.01 7.98 11.97
C LEU A 236 -15.73 7.31 13.33
N PRO A 237 -14.85 7.89 14.17
CA PRO A 237 -14.63 7.36 15.51
C PRO A 237 -15.89 7.49 16.37
N ILE A 238 -16.10 6.53 17.26
CA ILE A 238 -17.15 6.56 18.29
C ILE A 238 -16.55 6.11 19.63
N SER A 239 -17.27 6.30 20.73
CA SER A 239 -16.81 5.79 22.02
C SER A 239 -16.56 4.28 21.96
N TYR A 240 -15.34 3.87 22.29
CA TYR A 240 -14.86 2.49 22.25
C TYR A 240 -14.99 1.81 20.88
N GLY A 241 -15.06 2.55 19.78
CA GLY A 241 -15.25 1.92 18.48
C GLY A 241 -15.05 2.86 17.30
N ARG A 242 -15.48 2.38 16.13
CA ARG A 242 -15.49 3.19 14.91
C ARG A 242 -16.54 2.68 13.93
N TRP A 243 -16.94 3.58 13.04
CA TRP A 243 -17.51 3.25 11.75
C TRP A 243 -16.42 3.27 10.67
N GLY A 244 -16.49 2.33 9.73
CA GLY A 244 -15.95 2.46 8.37
C GLY A 244 -17.13 2.69 7.42
N VAL A 245 -17.13 3.81 6.70
CA VAL A 245 -18.25 4.22 5.85
C VAL A 245 -17.77 4.33 4.40
N TYR A 246 -18.52 3.73 3.49
CA TYR A 246 -18.24 3.67 2.07
C TYR A 246 -19.33 4.43 1.34
N LEU A 247 -18.95 5.50 0.66
CA LEU A 247 -19.86 6.44 0.02
C LEU A 247 -19.71 6.36 -1.50
N ASP A 248 -20.82 6.51 -2.21
CA ASP A 248 -20.80 6.78 -3.64
C ASP A 248 -20.00 8.08 -3.91
N PRO A 249 -18.98 8.06 -4.80
CA PRO A 249 -18.08 9.19 -4.99
C PRO A 249 -18.77 10.46 -5.50
N ASP A 250 -19.90 10.34 -6.21
CA ASP A 250 -20.60 11.46 -6.84
C ASP A 250 -21.65 12.05 -5.90
N THR A 251 -22.46 11.18 -5.30
CA THR A 251 -23.65 11.55 -4.51
C THR A 251 -23.38 11.65 -3.02
N LEU A 252 -22.32 11.01 -2.53
CA LEU A 252 -22.04 10.78 -1.10
C LEU A 252 -23.10 9.92 -0.39
N ALA A 253 -24.01 9.28 -1.12
CA ALA A 253 -24.95 8.32 -0.56
C ALA A 253 -24.16 7.10 -0.02
N PRO A 254 -24.42 6.62 1.20
CA PRO A 254 -23.71 5.46 1.71
C PRO A 254 -24.04 4.19 0.92
N ILE A 255 -23.00 3.57 0.37
CA ILE A 255 -23.06 2.23 -0.24
C ILE A 255 -23.19 1.19 0.88
N THR A 256 -22.32 1.28 1.89
CA THR A 256 -22.36 0.46 3.11
C THR A 256 -21.67 1.15 4.28
N ALA A 257 -21.93 0.69 5.50
CA ALA A 257 -21.29 1.15 6.72
C ALA A 257 -21.12 -0.01 7.72
N LEU A 258 -19.90 -0.20 8.20
CA LEU A 258 -19.52 -1.19 9.20
C LEU A 258 -19.15 -0.51 10.50
N MET A 259 -19.79 -0.89 11.60
CA MET A 259 -19.44 -0.47 12.95
C MET A 259 -18.83 -1.62 13.74
N THR A 260 -17.74 -1.33 14.42
CA THR A 260 -17.12 -2.24 15.40
C THR A 260 -16.93 -1.51 16.72
N ARG A 261 -17.38 -2.10 17.83
CA ARG A 261 -17.21 -1.57 19.19
C ARG A 261 -16.54 -2.58 20.10
N MET A 262 -15.51 -2.13 20.81
CA MET A 262 -14.82 -2.87 21.85
C MET A 262 -15.64 -2.90 23.15
N PRO A 263 -15.54 -3.97 23.95
CA PRO A 263 -16.16 -4.00 25.26
C PRO A 263 -15.59 -2.87 26.14
N THR A 264 -16.45 -2.26 26.96
CA THR A 264 -16.01 -1.25 27.93
C THR A 264 -15.08 -1.86 28.99
N PRO A 265 -14.24 -1.04 29.66
CA PRO A 265 -13.35 -1.52 30.73
C PRO A 265 -14.08 -2.30 31.85
N GLU A 266 -15.32 -1.91 32.15
CA GLU A 266 -16.18 -2.56 33.15
C GLU A 266 -16.60 -3.97 32.69
N GLN A 267 -16.95 -4.13 31.41
CA GLN A 267 -17.30 -5.42 30.81
C GLN A 267 -16.09 -6.35 30.65
N GLN A 268 -14.91 -5.78 30.37
CA GLN A 268 -13.65 -6.53 30.31
C GLN A 268 -13.24 -7.09 31.68
N GLN A 269 -13.59 -6.41 32.78
CA GLN A 269 -13.34 -6.88 34.14
C GLN A 269 -14.36 -7.95 34.59
N ALA A 270 -15.60 -7.89 34.11
CA ALA A 270 -16.64 -8.88 34.44
C ALA A 270 -16.48 -10.24 33.73
N SER A 271 -15.62 -10.31 32.70
CA SER A 271 -15.37 -11.51 31.90
C SER A 271 -14.11 -12.29 32.32
N LYS A 272 -13.42 -11.86 33.39
CA LYS A 272 -12.29 -12.55 34.04
C LYS A 272 -12.75 -13.29 35.28
#